data_AF-A0A954WDS1-F1
#
_entry.id   AF-A0A954WDS1-F1
#
_cell.length_a   1.000
_cell.length_b   1.000
_cell.length_c   1.000
_cell.angle_alpha   90.00
_cell.angle_beta   90.00
_cell.angle_gamma   90.00
#
_symmetry.space_group_name_H-M   'P 1'
#
loop_
_entity.id
_entity.type
_entity.pdbx_description
1 polymer ?
#
loop_
_entity_poly.entity_id
_entity_poly.type
_entity_poly.pdbx_seq_one_letter_code
_entity_poly.pdbx_strand_id
1 'polypeptide(L)'
;TCMLLERTGLLVTCVDHDAARLAACLAARRTLTAHLDIGSSVQIVDGHPRIMGDARLMLPGHGCVVCVGGMPNVEHRLYDLSVPADSLHHRLQAPWRQRRAGSLVTINAMTVAAGVQMWLDLLQGDLVDSHWQRLTWQPGIGLQTDAGTVGAASDCRFCRRAGR
;
A
#
# COMPACT_ATOMS: atom_id res chain seq x y z
N THR A 1 -19.31 1.36 16.79
CA THR A 1 -18.37 0.98 17.88
C THR A 1 -17.12 0.44 17.23
N CYS A 2 -16.02 1.19 17.31
CA CYS A 2 -14.75 0.79 16.68
C CYS A 2 -14.20 -0.38 17.50
N MET A 3 -14.10 -1.58 16.91
CA MET A 3 -13.29 -2.65 17.49
C MET A 3 -11.90 -2.07 17.71
N LEU A 4 -11.51 -1.91 18.98
CA LEU A 4 -10.12 -1.70 19.33
C LEU A 4 -9.38 -2.90 18.76
N LEU A 5 -8.57 -2.67 17.72
CA LEU A 5 -7.52 -3.61 17.36
C LEU A 5 -6.72 -3.84 18.66
N GLU A 6 -6.54 -5.10 19.04
CA GLU A 6 -5.61 -5.46 20.10
C GLU A 6 -4.25 -4.83 19.81
N ARG A 7 -3.44 -4.60 20.86
CA ARG A 7 -2.09 -4.06 20.67
C ARG A 7 -1.31 -4.96 19.71
N THR A 8 -0.99 -4.45 18.53
CA THR A 8 -0.22 -5.12 17.49
C THR A 8 1.05 -4.31 17.20
N GLY A 9 2.16 -5.00 16.93
CA GLY A 9 3.40 -4.35 16.51
C GLY A 9 3.45 -4.02 15.02
N LEU A 10 2.58 -4.66 14.23
CA LEU A 10 2.55 -4.55 12.78
C LEU A 10 1.11 -4.73 12.27
N LEU A 11 0.67 -3.81 11.41
CA LEU A 11 -0.53 -3.94 10.60
C LEU A 11 -0.12 -4.29 9.18
N VAL A 12 -0.69 -5.33 8.58
CA VAL A 12 -0.38 -5.75 7.21
C VAL A 12 -1.61 -5.58 6.31
N THR A 13 -1.45 -4.99 5.13
CA THR A 13 -2.49 -4.97 4.08
C THR A 13 -2.04 -5.61 2.79
N CYS A 14 -2.88 -6.52 2.29
CA CYS A 14 -2.73 -7.17 0.99
C CYS A 14 -4.04 -7.05 0.18
N VAL A 15 -4.62 -5.86 0.15
CA VAL A 15 -5.96 -5.60 -0.42
C VAL A 15 -5.85 -4.91 -1.78
N ASP A 16 -6.80 -5.19 -2.66
CA ASP A 16 -6.84 -4.65 -4.02
C ASP A 16 -7.65 -3.34 -4.15
N HIS A 17 -8.08 -2.78 -3.02
CA HIS A 17 -8.90 -1.58 -2.96
C HIS A 17 -8.19 -0.41 -2.26
N ASP A 18 -8.00 0.69 -2.98
CA ASP A 18 -7.30 1.88 -2.46
C ASP A 18 -7.89 2.43 -1.16
N ALA A 19 -9.22 2.48 -1.04
CA ALA A 19 -9.85 2.96 0.19
C ALA A 19 -9.56 2.04 1.39
N ALA A 20 -9.43 0.73 1.18
CA ALA A 20 -9.10 -0.20 2.26
C ALA A 20 -7.64 -0.03 2.70
N ARG A 21 -6.72 0.19 1.75
CA ARG A 21 -5.33 0.57 2.04
C ARG A 21 -5.25 1.88 2.84
N LEU A 22 -6.07 2.87 2.47
CA LEU A 22 -6.17 4.14 3.18
C LEU A 22 -6.73 3.96 4.59
N ALA A 23 -7.79 3.17 4.77
CA ALA A 23 -8.38 2.88 6.08
C ALA A 23 -7.39 2.21 7.03
N ALA A 24 -6.64 1.22 6.53
CA ALA A 24 -5.57 0.57 7.28
C ALA A 24 -4.47 1.55 7.67
N CYS A 25 -4.05 2.43 6.75
CA CYS A 25 -3.09 3.47 7.06
C CYS A 25 -3.60 4.42 8.16
N LEU A 26 -4.89 4.79 8.14
CA LEU A 26 -5.50 5.59 9.20
C LEU A 26 -5.56 4.84 10.54
N ALA A 27 -5.85 3.54 10.53
CA ALA A 27 -5.89 2.70 11.72
C ALA A 27 -4.50 2.55 12.35
N ALA A 28 -3.48 2.21 11.55
CA ALA A 28 -2.09 2.08 11.98
C ALA A 28 -1.57 3.38 12.59
N ARG A 29 -1.93 4.53 12.00
CA ARG A 29 -1.55 5.84 12.54
C ARG A 29 -2.22 6.16 13.87
N ARG A 30 -3.51 5.84 14.03
CA ARG A 30 -4.23 6.05 15.31
C ARG A 30 -3.69 5.18 16.44
N THR A 31 -3.10 4.04 16.09
CA THR A 31 -2.57 3.05 17.04
C THR A 31 -1.05 3.11 17.16
N LEU A 32 -0.40 4.09 16.50
CA LEU A 32 1.05 4.21 16.40
C LEU A 32 1.75 2.89 16.02
N THR A 33 1.11 2.11 15.15
CA THR A 33 1.56 0.80 14.69
C THR A 33 2.22 0.94 13.31
N ALA A 34 3.31 0.21 13.07
CA ALA A 34 3.92 0.13 11.74
C ALA A 34 2.92 -0.51 10.74
N HIS A 35 2.89 0.00 9.51
CA HIS A 35 1.98 -0.49 8.47
C HIS A 35 2.76 -1.02 7.28
N LEU A 36 2.69 -2.34 7.04
CA LEU A 36 3.22 -2.97 5.84
C LEU A 36 2.11 -3.17 4.80
N ASP A 37 2.12 -2.35 3.77
CA ASP A 37 1.20 -2.42 2.63
C ASP A 37 1.87 -3.09 1.44
N ILE A 38 1.29 -4.20 1.00
CA ILE A 38 1.80 -5.04 -0.08
C ILE A 38 0.74 -5.13 -1.18
N GLY A 39 1.15 -4.84 -2.41
CA GLY A 39 0.29 -4.96 -3.58
C GLY A 39 1.05 -5.52 -4.76
N SER A 40 0.36 -6.29 -5.60
CA SER A 40 0.90 -6.76 -6.87
C SER A 40 -0.07 -6.47 -8.01
N SER A 41 0.49 -6.44 -9.22
CA SER A 41 -0.26 -6.09 -10.43
C SER A 41 0.32 -6.84 -11.62
N VAL A 42 -0.56 -7.46 -12.41
CA VAL A 42 -0.25 -7.95 -13.75
C VAL A 42 -1.19 -7.26 -14.72
N GLN A 43 -0.63 -6.43 -15.59
CA GLN A 43 -1.37 -5.60 -16.55
C GLN A 43 -0.89 -5.90 -17.96
N ILE A 44 -1.74 -5.69 -18.95
CA ILE A 44 -1.28 -5.61 -20.35
C ILE A 44 -1.03 -4.14 -20.67
N VAL A 45 0.19 -3.81 -21.07
CA VAL A 45 0.59 -2.48 -21.52
C VAL A 45 1.22 -2.65 -22.89
N ASP A 46 0.69 -1.94 -23.90
CA ASP A 46 1.14 -2.02 -25.29
C ASP A 46 1.21 -3.47 -25.83
N GLY A 47 0.27 -4.32 -25.42
CA GLY A 47 0.20 -5.74 -25.83
C GLY A 47 1.12 -6.69 -25.05
N HIS A 48 1.93 -6.19 -24.12
CA HIS A 48 2.87 -6.98 -23.33
C HIS A 48 2.49 -7.05 -21.84
N PRO A 49 2.76 -8.17 -21.15
CA PRO A 49 2.52 -8.28 -19.73
C PRO A 49 3.52 -7.43 -18.95
N ARG A 50 3.00 -6.51 -18.14
CA ARG A 50 3.73 -5.74 -17.13
C ARG A 50 3.43 -6.35 -15.77
N ILE A 51 4.43 -6.99 -15.17
CA ILE A 51 4.33 -7.69 -13.89
C ILE A 51 5.05 -6.85 -12.84
N MET A 52 4.34 -6.44 -11.80
CA MET A 52 4.85 -5.54 -10.77
C MET A 52 4.38 -5.93 -9.37
N GLY A 53 5.16 -5.55 -8.37
CA GLY A 53 4.84 -5.64 -6.95
C GLY A 53 5.39 -4.45 -6.19
N ASP A 54 4.65 -3.95 -5.22
CA ASP A 54 5.07 -2.90 -4.29
C ASP A 54 4.96 -3.44 -2.86
N ALA A 55 6.04 -3.31 -2.09
CA ALA A 55 6.07 -3.43 -0.64
C ALA A 55 6.34 -2.06 -0.04
N ARG A 56 5.52 -1.64 0.93
CA ARG A 56 5.57 -0.29 1.50
C ARG A 56 5.48 -0.40 3.01
N LEU A 57 6.57 -0.12 3.72
CA LEU A 57 6.62 -0.08 5.18
C LEU A 57 6.48 1.37 5.62
N MET A 58 5.37 1.67 6.30
CA MET A 58 5.03 3.02 6.72
C MET A 58 5.07 3.12 8.24
N LEU A 59 5.89 4.05 8.74
CA LEU A 59 5.97 4.39 10.14
C LEU A 59 5.09 5.62 10.42
N PRO A 60 4.28 5.61 11.50
CA PRO A 60 3.43 6.74 11.87
C PRO A 60 4.23 8.05 11.95
N GLY A 61 3.91 9.00 11.06
CA GLY A 61 4.54 10.32 11.03
C GLY A 61 5.71 10.47 10.06
N HIS A 62 6.31 9.38 9.59
CA HIS A 62 7.49 9.43 8.70
C HIS A 62 7.12 9.38 7.23
N GLY A 63 5.93 8.88 6.89
CA GLY A 63 5.42 8.75 5.52
C GLY A 63 4.12 7.95 5.56
N CYS A 64 3.32 8.01 4.50
CA CYS A 64 2.10 7.19 4.41
C CYS A 64 1.85 6.70 2.98
N VAL A 65 0.85 5.83 2.80
CA VAL A 65 0.46 5.30 1.49
C VAL A 65 0.15 6.39 0.44
N VAL A 66 -0.25 7.59 0.87
CA VAL A 66 -0.45 8.75 -0.02
C VAL A 66 0.87 9.43 -0.37
N CYS A 67 1.82 9.54 0.56
CA CYS A 67 3.14 10.13 0.32
C CYS A 67 3.98 9.30 -0.66
N VAL A 68 3.86 7.96 -0.63
CA VAL A 68 4.49 7.07 -1.64
C VAL A 68 3.90 7.33 -3.04
N GLY A 69 2.65 7.76 -3.11
CA GLY A 69 1.90 7.88 -4.35
C GLY A 69 1.26 6.57 -4.81
N GLY A 70 0.68 6.61 -6.02
CA GLY A 70 -0.07 5.49 -6.59
C GLY A 70 -1.50 5.32 -6.03
N MET A 71 -2.01 6.34 -5.33
CA MET A 71 -3.42 6.42 -4.91
C MET A 71 -4.08 7.64 -5.58
N PRO A 72 -4.73 7.46 -6.74
CA PRO A 72 -5.42 8.56 -7.40
C PRO A 72 -6.68 8.97 -6.62
N ASN A 73 -6.99 10.27 -6.64
CA ASN A 73 -8.24 10.85 -6.12
C ASN A 73 -8.55 10.50 -4.65
N VAL A 74 -7.66 10.91 -3.74
CA VAL A 74 -7.73 10.57 -2.32
C VAL A 74 -9.03 11.08 -1.65
N GLU A 75 -9.54 12.23 -2.11
CA GLU A 75 -10.82 12.82 -1.66
C GLU A 75 -11.97 11.84 -1.88
N HIS A 76 -12.05 11.24 -3.07
CA HIS A 76 -13.06 10.23 -3.39
C HIS A 76 -12.90 8.99 -2.49
N ARG A 77 -11.66 8.60 -2.16
CA ARG A 77 -11.42 7.44 -1.27
C ARG A 77 -11.84 7.69 0.17
N LEU A 78 -11.70 8.93 0.65
CA LEU A 78 -12.24 9.31 1.96
C LEU A 78 -13.76 9.33 1.95
N TYR A 79 -14.37 9.79 0.85
CA TYR A 79 -15.80 9.68 0.67
C TYR A 79 -16.25 8.22 0.74
N ASP A 80 -15.61 7.32 -0.03
CA ASP A 80 -15.89 5.87 -0.03
C ASP A 80 -15.87 5.26 1.39
N LEU A 81 -15.00 5.75 2.28
CA LEU A 81 -14.91 5.29 3.68
C LEU A 81 -15.99 5.86 4.60
N SER A 82 -16.62 6.96 4.22
CA SER A 82 -17.62 7.66 5.04
C SER A 82 -19.07 7.27 4.72
N VAL A 83 -19.31 6.70 3.53
CA VAL A 83 -20.65 6.25 3.12
C VAL A 83 -21.02 4.95 3.85
N PRO A 84 -22.26 4.79 4.33
CA PRO A 84 -22.76 3.52 4.87
C PRO A 84 -22.56 2.35 3.90
N ALA A 85 -22.36 1.14 4.42
CA ALA A 85 -22.08 -0.05 3.62
C ALA A 85 -23.16 -0.35 2.56
N ASP A 86 -24.41 0.06 2.82
CA ASP A 86 -25.57 -0.15 1.94
C ASP A 86 -25.79 0.98 0.91
N SER A 87 -24.88 1.95 0.85
CA SER A 87 -25.01 3.06 -0.10
C SER A 87 -24.75 2.56 -1.52
N LEU A 88 -25.57 3.02 -2.47
CA LEU A 88 -25.32 2.83 -3.91
C LEU A 88 -23.98 3.50 -4.24
N HIS A 89 -22.90 2.71 -4.23
CA HIS A 89 -21.62 3.18 -4.70
C HIS A 89 -21.79 3.60 -6.16
N HIS A 90 -21.37 4.81 -6.52
CA HIS A 90 -21.20 5.25 -7.90
C HIS A 90 -20.05 4.47 -8.57
N ARG A 91 -20.20 3.15 -8.67
CA ARG A 91 -19.28 2.27 -9.37
C ARG A 91 -19.84 1.99 -10.75
N LEU A 92 -19.54 2.87 -11.68
CA LEU A 92 -19.11 2.39 -13.00
C LEU A 92 -17.73 1.75 -12.80
N GLN A 93 -17.66 0.62 -12.08
CA GLN A 93 -16.44 -0.16 -12.07
C GLN A 93 -16.32 -0.76 -13.45
N ALA A 94 -15.41 -0.21 -14.27
CA ALA A 94 -14.87 -0.92 -15.41
C ALA A 94 -14.58 -2.36 -14.94
N PRO A 95 -15.12 -3.39 -15.63
CA PRO A 95 -14.99 -4.79 -15.24
C PRO A 95 -13.57 -5.09 -14.76
N TRP A 96 -13.43 -5.81 -13.64
CA TRP A 96 -12.11 -6.11 -13.07
C TRP A 96 -11.14 -6.74 -14.11
N ARG A 97 -11.69 -7.47 -15.08
CA ARG A 97 -11.00 -8.05 -16.24
C ARG A 97 -10.38 -7.03 -17.22
N GLN A 98 -10.91 -5.80 -17.25
CA GLN A 98 -10.37 -4.73 -18.10
C GLN A 98 -9.14 -4.04 -17.49
N ARG A 99 -8.86 -4.25 -16.20
CA ARG A 99 -7.75 -3.60 -15.47
C ARG A 99 -6.62 -4.54 -15.06
N ARG A 100 -6.83 -5.86 -15.15
CA ARG A 100 -5.86 -6.89 -14.76
C ARG A 100 -5.83 -8.02 -15.77
N ALA A 101 -4.63 -8.39 -16.20
CA ALA A 101 -4.39 -9.58 -17.02
C ALA A 101 -4.46 -10.88 -16.18
N GLY A 102 -4.23 -10.79 -14.87
CA GLY A 102 -4.28 -11.92 -13.94
C GLY A 102 -3.58 -11.62 -12.61
N SER A 103 -3.25 -12.69 -11.88
CA SER A 103 -2.38 -12.67 -10.69
C SER A 103 -1.41 -13.84 -10.81
N LEU A 104 -0.14 -13.61 -10.45
CA LEU A 104 0.90 -14.64 -10.51
C LEU A 104 1.43 -14.90 -9.10
N VAL A 105 1.45 -16.16 -8.70
CA VAL A 105 1.94 -16.57 -7.36
C VAL A 105 3.40 -16.13 -7.14
N THR A 106 4.21 -16.14 -8.19
CA THR A 106 5.64 -15.81 -8.13
C THR A 106 5.87 -14.36 -7.73
N ILE A 107 5.22 -13.39 -8.39
CA ILE A 107 5.38 -11.98 -8.03
C ILE A 107 4.77 -11.69 -6.65
N ASN A 108 3.66 -12.34 -6.29
CA ASN A 108 3.07 -12.20 -4.96
C ASN A 108 4.06 -12.66 -3.88
N ALA A 109 4.65 -13.84 -4.04
CA ALA A 109 5.62 -14.40 -3.11
C ALA A 109 6.86 -13.51 -2.98
N MET A 110 7.43 -13.04 -4.10
CA MET A 110 8.60 -12.15 -4.07
C MET A 110 8.30 -10.81 -3.39
N THR A 111 7.13 -10.22 -3.67
CA THR A 111 6.75 -8.92 -3.08
C THR A 111 6.49 -9.03 -1.58
N VAL A 112 5.83 -10.12 -1.15
CA VAL A 112 5.65 -10.42 0.27
C VAL A 112 6.99 -10.64 0.95
N ALA A 113 7.89 -11.42 0.34
CA ALA A 113 9.23 -11.67 0.88
C ALA A 113 10.03 -10.37 1.07
N ALA A 114 9.99 -9.47 0.08
CA ALA A 114 10.61 -8.14 0.19
C ALA A 114 10.01 -7.33 1.35
N GLY A 115 8.68 -7.33 1.49
CA GLY A 115 8.00 -6.65 2.60
C GLY A 115 8.33 -7.23 3.97
N VAL A 116 8.44 -8.56 4.09
CA VAL A 116 8.88 -9.23 5.32
C VAL A 116 10.32 -8.85 5.66
N GLN A 117 11.21 -8.81 4.67
CA GLN A 117 12.60 -8.39 4.90
C GLN A 117 12.66 -6.94 5.43
N MET A 118 11.91 -6.01 4.82
CA MET A 118 11.83 -4.62 5.30
C MET A 118 11.38 -4.53 6.76
N TRP A 119 10.42 -5.37 7.18
CA TRP A 119 10.01 -5.45 8.58
C TRP A 119 11.12 -5.96 9.50
N LEU A 120 11.88 -6.98 9.07
CA LEU A 120 13.03 -7.49 9.82
C LEU A 120 14.16 -6.46 9.92
N ASP A 121 14.41 -5.70 8.86
CA ASP A 121 15.41 -4.63 8.84
C ASP A 121 15.01 -3.50 9.80
N LEU A 122 13.71 -3.16 9.89
CA LEU A 122 13.20 -2.22 10.89
C LEU A 122 13.41 -2.75 12.32
N LEU A 123 13.10 -4.03 12.58
CA LEU A 123 13.29 -4.63 13.90
C LEU A 123 14.76 -4.67 14.34
N GLN A 124 15.68 -4.79 13.39
CA GLN A 124 17.12 -4.75 13.63
C GLN A 124 17.66 -3.31 13.78
N GLY A 125 16.89 -2.31 13.35
CA GLY A 125 17.30 -0.90 13.36
C GLY A 125 18.05 -0.45 12.10
N ASP A 126 18.13 -1.31 11.07
CA ASP A 126 18.74 -0.98 9.77
C ASP A 126 17.83 -0.07 8.94
N LEU A 127 16.50 -0.18 9.12
CA LEU A 127 15.53 0.80 8.67
C LEU A 127 15.00 1.59 9.88
N VAL A 128 15.00 2.92 9.77
CA VAL A 128 14.49 3.82 10.82
C VAL A 128 13.36 4.73 10.33
N ASP A 129 13.13 4.75 9.02
CA ASP A 129 12.14 5.58 8.35
C ASP A 129 11.13 4.73 7.57
N SER A 130 10.07 5.39 7.10
CA SER A 130 9.19 4.76 6.13
C SER A 130 9.94 4.45 4.84
N HIS A 131 9.70 3.30 4.25
CA HIS A 131 10.44 2.80 3.10
C HIS A 131 9.50 2.13 2.11
N TRP A 132 9.83 2.19 0.83
CA TRP A 132 9.10 1.49 -0.22
C TRP A 132 10.07 0.74 -1.11
N GLN A 133 9.61 -0.38 -1.66
CA GLN A 133 10.33 -1.20 -2.62
C GLN A 133 9.36 -1.70 -3.68
N ARG A 134 9.76 -1.54 -4.94
CA ARG A 134 9.04 -2.00 -6.13
C ARG A 134 9.85 -3.06 -6.83
N LEU A 135 9.18 -4.16 -7.11
CA LEU A 135 9.63 -5.24 -7.96
C LEU A 135 8.95 -5.09 -9.32
N THR A 136 9.73 -5.05 -10.40
CA THR A 136 9.20 -5.08 -11.78
C THR A 136 9.83 -6.24 -12.50
N TRP A 137 9.01 -7.14 -13.05
CA TRP A 137 9.49 -8.23 -13.88
C TRP A 137 9.23 -7.90 -15.35
N GLN A 138 10.30 -7.82 -16.12
CA GLN A 138 10.26 -7.60 -17.56
C GLN A 138 10.61 -8.91 -18.28
N PRO A 139 9.70 -9.51 -19.07
CA PRO A 139 10.00 -10.70 -19.84
C PRO A 139 11.26 -10.53 -20.70
N GLY A 140 12.18 -11.48 -20.63
CA GLY A 140 13.45 -11.46 -21.38
C GLY A 140 14.56 -10.57 -20.78
N ILE A 141 14.24 -9.70 -19.82
CA ILE A 141 15.22 -8.84 -19.13
C ILE A 141 15.45 -9.34 -17.69
N GLY A 142 14.38 -9.75 -17.00
CA GLY A 142 14.43 -10.27 -15.64
C GLY A 142 13.81 -9.33 -14.60
N LEU A 143 14.17 -9.57 -13.33
CA LEU A 143 13.69 -8.80 -12.18
C LEU A 143 14.49 -7.50 -12.03
N GLN A 144 13.76 -6.41 -11.88
CA GLN A 144 14.29 -5.09 -11.55
C GLN A 144 13.70 -4.63 -10.22
N THR A 145 14.51 -3.93 -9.44
CA THR A 145 14.09 -3.38 -8.15
C THR A 145 14.32 -1.87 -8.12
N ASP A 146 13.32 -1.15 -7.64
CA ASP A 146 13.42 0.27 -7.30
C ASP A 146 13.01 0.43 -5.84
N ALA A 147 13.64 1.33 -5.10
CA ALA A 147 13.40 1.47 -3.67
C ALA A 147 13.81 2.85 -3.16
N GLY A 148 13.27 3.22 -2.01
CA GLY A 148 13.76 4.39 -1.31
C GLY A 148 12.98 4.74 -0.05
N THR A 149 13.50 5.74 0.65
CA THR A 149 12.83 6.33 1.81
C THR A 149 11.60 7.11 1.36
N VAL A 150 10.55 7.03 2.16
CA VAL A 150 9.31 7.76 1.96
C VAL A 150 9.24 8.85 3.01
N GLY A 151 9.36 10.10 2.59
CA GLY A 151 9.18 11.25 3.49
C GLY A 151 7.71 11.63 3.67
N ALA A 152 7.38 12.16 4.84
CA ALA A 152 6.11 12.83 5.07
C ALA A 152 6.10 14.16 4.31
N ALA A 153 5.31 14.23 3.24
CA ALA A 153 5.11 15.50 2.53
C ALA A 153 4.57 16.56 3.49
N SER A 154 5.10 17.78 3.38
CA SER A 154 4.79 18.90 4.29
C SER A 154 3.31 19.32 4.25
N ASP A 155 2.60 18.98 3.18
CA ASP A 155 1.19 19.24 2.96
C ASP A 155 0.29 18.00 3.20
N CYS A 156 0.87 16.85 3.54
CA CYS A 156 0.11 15.62 3.74
C CYS A 156 -0.81 15.73 4.98
N ARG A 157 -2.12 15.88 4.74
CA ARG A 157 -3.15 15.94 5.79
C ARG A 157 -3.21 14.68 6.65
N PHE A 158 -2.69 13.58 6.12
CA PHE A 158 -2.53 12.35 6.88
C PHE A 158 -1.37 12.56 7.83
N CYS A 159 -0.11 12.51 7.38
CA CYS A 159 1.07 12.53 8.25
C CYS A 159 1.09 13.67 9.30
N ARG A 160 0.66 14.89 8.94
CA ARG A 160 0.69 16.07 9.84
C ARG A 160 -0.10 15.94 11.15
N ARG A 161 -1.13 15.09 11.21
CA ARG A 161 -2.00 14.96 12.38
C ARG A 161 -1.53 13.95 13.44
N ALA A 162 -0.34 13.36 13.30
CA ALA A 162 0.15 12.35 14.25
C ALA A 162 0.67 12.90 15.60
N GLY A 163 0.61 14.23 15.82
CA GLY A 163 1.18 14.90 17.00
C GLY A 163 0.19 15.72 17.83
N ARG A 164 -1.07 15.30 17.96
CA ARG A 164 -2.01 15.89 18.96
C ARG A 164 -2.84 14.82 19.64
#